data_AF-A0A5C7Q0W5-F1
#
_entry.id   AF-A0A5C7Q0W5-F1
#
_cell.length_a   1.000
_cell.length_b   1.000
_cell.length_c   1.000
_cell.angle_alpha   90.00
_cell.angle_beta   90.00
_cell.angle_gamma   90.00
#
_symmetry.space_group_name_H-M   'P 1'
#
loop_
_entity.id
_entity.type
_entity.pdbx_description
1 polymer ?
#
loop_
_entity_poly.entity_id
_entity_poly.type
_entity_poly.pdbx_seq_one_letter_code
_entity_poly.pdbx_strand_id
1 'polypeptide(L)'
;MSDRLDVANVKINQVFQTEIDDASADKLCLWMSNVLISWSILRVLARLAGKPMPAPLTLDDFNRLNDLSIKNGALAKLTDGDSKDGFVTNHEKCAEAVGLTGYKKEYVKFASDKKGVVDVTPVLNLLSWGSIVELRDEGKHSLVATGWYKADGKFYLEVRDPWPKTNDTRFDCARGMTQRFEKGKWVDSRSIEFYGWFYRVGSSPKWVV
;
A
#
# COMPACT_ATOMS: atom_id res chain seq x y z
N MET A 1 19.28 -9.83 -23.85
CA MET A 1 19.47 -9.43 -22.44
C MET A 1 18.19 -8.72 -22.04
N SER A 2 17.59 -9.02 -20.88
CA SER A 2 16.38 -8.29 -20.49
C SER A 2 16.78 -6.88 -20.05
N ASP A 3 16.24 -5.85 -20.71
CA ASP A 3 16.44 -4.42 -20.38
C ASP A 3 15.70 -4.01 -19.09
N ARG A 4 15.77 -4.86 -18.06
CA ARG A 4 15.14 -4.63 -16.77
C ARG A 4 16.14 -3.95 -15.84
N LEU A 5 15.85 -2.71 -15.50
CA LEU A 5 16.56 -1.96 -14.46
C LEU A 5 15.70 -1.97 -13.19
N ASP A 6 16.10 -2.76 -12.19
CA ASP A 6 15.46 -2.76 -10.86
C ASP A 6 15.96 -1.57 -10.05
N VAL A 7 15.04 -0.74 -9.55
CA VAL A 7 15.39 0.43 -8.74
C VAL A 7 14.56 0.43 -7.46
N ALA A 8 15.25 0.36 -6.32
CA ALA A 8 14.71 0.47 -4.95
C ALA A 8 13.41 -0.33 -4.69
N ASN A 9 13.54 -1.52 -4.10
CA ASN A 9 12.40 -2.25 -3.52
C ASN A 9 12.46 -2.22 -1.98
N VAL A 10 11.38 -1.77 -1.36
CA VAL A 10 11.12 -1.93 0.07
C VAL A 10 10.56 -3.32 0.31
N LYS A 11 11.40 -4.21 0.82
CA LYS A 11 10.97 -5.58 1.14
C LYS A 11 9.94 -5.57 2.26
N ILE A 12 8.71 -5.95 1.92
CA ILE A 12 7.65 -6.29 2.87
C ILE A 12 7.37 -7.80 2.80
N ASN A 13 6.94 -8.36 3.92
CA ASN A 13 6.42 -9.74 3.92
C ASN A 13 5.06 -9.76 3.23
N GLN A 14 4.85 -10.77 2.39
CA GLN A 14 3.56 -11.00 1.76
C GLN A 14 2.76 -11.96 2.64
N VAL A 15 1.87 -11.39 3.45
CA VAL A 15 0.84 -12.14 4.18
C VAL A 15 -0.44 -11.99 3.39
N PHE A 16 -0.97 -13.09 2.87
CA PHE A 16 -2.18 -13.09 2.05
C PHE A 16 -3.44 -13.12 2.91
N GLN A 17 -4.51 -12.47 2.45
CA GLN A 17 -5.83 -12.41 3.09
C GLN A 17 -6.52 -13.77 3.30
N THR A 18 -6.00 -14.88 2.80
CA THR A 18 -6.59 -16.24 3.00
C THR A 18 -6.38 -16.81 4.40
N GLU A 19 -5.59 -16.12 5.22
CA GLU A 19 -5.22 -16.59 6.56
C GLU A 19 -5.92 -15.82 7.69
N ILE A 20 -6.54 -14.67 7.40
CA ILE A 20 -7.34 -13.91 8.37
C ILE A 20 -8.74 -14.54 8.41
N ASP A 21 -9.11 -15.09 9.57
CA ASP A 21 -10.30 -15.91 9.81
C ASP A 21 -11.62 -15.09 9.84
N ASP A 22 -12.06 -14.54 8.70
CA ASP A 22 -13.36 -13.85 8.60
C ASP A 22 -13.98 -13.87 7.19
N ALA A 23 -15.30 -14.07 7.12
CA ALA A 23 -16.14 -14.03 5.91
C ALA A 23 -16.14 -12.65 5.20
N SER A 24 -15.77 -11.57 5.89
CA SER A 24 -15.66 -10.21 5.32
C SER A 24 -14.22 -9.75 5.09
N ALA A 25 -13.25 -10.67 5.14
CA ALA A 25 -11.84 -10.35 4.99
C ALA A 25 -11.53 -9.62 3.68
N ASP A 26 -12.27 -9.86 2.60
CA ASP A 26 -12.11 -9.23 1.27
C ASP A 26 -12.17 -7.69 1.28
N LYS A 27 -12.78 -7.10 2.32
CA LYS A 27 -12.93 -5.65 2.49
C LYS A 27 -11.86 -5.00 3.37
N LEU A 28 -10.85 -5.78 3.81
CA LEU A 28 -9.75 -5.31 4.67
C LEU A 28 -8.50 -4.87 3.91
N CYS A 29 -8.48 -4.90 2.58
CA CYS A 29 -7.31 -4.56 1.76
C CYS A 29 -6.77 -3.15 2.06
N LEU A 30 -7.66 -2.19 2.31
CA LEU A 30 -7.31 -0.84 2.76
C LEU A 30 -6.65 -0.85 4.14
N TRP A 31 -7.24 -1.54 5.11
CA TRP A 31 -6.65 -1.66 6.45
C TRP A 31 -5.28 -2.33 6.41
N MET A 32 -5.13 -3.43 5.67
CA MET A 32 -3.85 -4.12 5.50
C MET A 32 -2.80 -3.21 4.87
N SER A 33 -3.19 -2.41 3.87
CA SER A 33 -2.30 -1.41 3.27
C SER A 33 -1.84 -0.38 4.31
N ASN A 34 -2.73 0.12 5.17
CA ASN A 34 -2.35 1.00 6.29
C ASN A 34 -1.34 0.32 7.24
N VAL A 35 -1.59 -0.94 7.59
CA VAL A 35 -0.70 -1.71 8.47
C VAL A 35 0.69 -1.88 7.86
N LEU A 36 0.76 -2.32 6.60
CA LEU A 36 2.01 -2.57 5.88
C LEU A 36 2.82 -1.29 5.71
N ILE A 37 2.17 -0.18 5.30
CA ILE A 37 2.84 1.12 5.17
C ILE A 37 3.38 1.57 6.53
N SER A 38 2.58 1.49 7.58
CA SER A 38 2.99 1.92 8.92
C SER A 38 4.18 1.11 9.46
N TRP A 39 4.13 -0.21 9.30
CA TRP A 39 5.22 -1.10 9.69
C TRP A 39 6.51 -0.82 8.91
N SER A 40 6.41 -0.56 7.62
CA SER A 40 7.58 -0.23 6.78
C SER A 40 8.28 1.05 7.26
N ILE A 41 7.50 2.07 7.65
CA ILE A 41 8.02 3.33 8.19
C ILE A 41 8.76 3.07 9.50
N LEU A 42 8.17 2.30 10.42
CA LEU A 42 8.83 1.94 11.69
C LEU A 42 10.18 1.24 11.47
N ARG A 43 10.32 0.43 10.41
CA ARG A 43 11.60 -0.19 10.05
C ARG A 43 12.63 0.82 9.56
N VAL A 44 12.22 1.77 8.73
CA VAL A 44 13.09 2.87 8.28
C VAL A 44 13.57 3.68 9.47
N LEU A 45 12.65 4.10 10.36
CA LEU A 45 12.98 4.85 11.57
C LEU A 45 13.92 4.09 12.50
N ALA A 46 13.67 2.80 12.74
CA ALA A 46 14.55 1.97 13.56
C ALA A 46 15.95 1.88 12.97
N ARG A 47 16.07 1.67 11.65
CA ARG A 47 17.36 1.64 10.94
C ARG A 47 18.10 2.96 11.08
N LEU A 48 17.43 4.10 10.86
CA LEU A 48 18.04 5.43 10.96
C LEU A 48 18.50 5.74 12.40
N ALA A 49 17.78 5.25 13.40
CA ALA A 49 18.12 5.41 14.81
C ALA A 49 19.15 4.39 15.33
N GLY A 50 19.66 3.48 14.49
CA GLY A 50 20.55 2.40 14.91
C GLY A 50 19.91 1.39 15.87
N LYS A 51 18.58 1.29 15.86
CA LYS A 51 17.80 0.37 16.70
C LYS A 51 17.49 -0.94 15.96
N PRO A 52 17.21 -2.04 16.68
CA PRO A 52 16.70 -3.26 16.06
C PRO A 52 15.45 -2.95 15.23
N MET A 53 15.45 -3.39 13.97
CA MET A 53 14.27 -3.26 13.11
C MET A 53 13.14 -4.15 13.62
N PRO A 54 11.87 -3.69 13.58
CA PRO A 54 10.71 -4.55 13.80
C PRO A 54 10.80 -5.83 12.97
N ALA A 55 10.45 -6.95 13.61
CA ALA A 55 10.33 -8.23 12.92
C ALA A 55 9.24 -8.15 11.84
N PRO A 56 9.33 -8.98 10.80
CA PRO A 56 8.25 -9.10 9.84
C PRO A 56 6.92 -9.52 10.45
N LEU A 57 5.84 -8.87 10.01
CA LEU A 57 4.48 -9.16 10.49
C LEU A 57 4.08 -10.59 10.17
N THR A 58 3.49 -11.26 11.14
CA THR A 58 2.86 -12.59 11.01
C THR A 58 1.35 -12.46 10.90
N LEU A 59 0.66 -13.57 10.63
CA LEU A 59 -0.79 -13.62 10.71
C LEU A 59 -1.31 -13.23 12.11
N ASP A 60 -0.68 -13.73 13.17
CA ASP A 60 -1.06 -13.40 14.55
C ASP A 60 -0.94 -11.91 14.84
N ASP A 61 0.06 -11.24 14.24
CA ASP A 61 0.17 -9.79 14.31
C ASP A 61 -1.01 -9.11 13.62
N PHE A 62 -1.41 -9.57 12.42
CA PHE A 62 -2.58 -9.01 11.74
C PHE A 62 -3.86 -9.18 12.57
N ASN A 63 -4.12 -10.36 13.12
CA ASN A 63 -5.30 -10.61 13.96
C ASN A 63 -5.31 -9.69 15.19
N ARG A 64 -4.20 -9.62 15.92
CA ARG A 64 -4.04 -8.73 17.09
C ARG A 64 -4.22 -7.25 16.71
N LEU A 65 -3.65 -6.83 15.58
CA LEU A 65 -3.76 -5.45 15.10
C LEU A 65 -5.17 -5.10 14.65
N ASN A 66 -5.93 -6.08 14.12
CA ASN A 66 -7.33 -5.91 13.76
C ASN A 66 -8.17 -5.61 15.00
N ASP A 67 -8.03 -6.43 16.05
CA ASP A 67 -8.70 -6.24 17.34
C ASP A 67 -8.36 -4.88 17.96
N LEU A 68 -7.09 -4.49 17.94
CA LEU A 68 -6.65 -3.17 18.43
C LEU A 68 -7.26 -2.02 17.62
N SER A 69 -7.34 -2.18 16.29
CA SER A 69 -7.93 -1.20 15.38
C SER A 69 -9.44 -1.07 15.57
N ILE A 70 -10.15 -2.16 15.90
CA ILE A 70 -11.56 -2.10 16.29
C ILE A 70 -11.70 -1.40 17.64
N LYS A 71 -10.89 -1.80 18.62
CA LYS A 71 -10.94 -1.28 19.99
C LYS A 71 -10.69 0.22 20.07
N ASN A 72 -9.76 0.75 19.26
CA ASN A 72 -9.45 2.18 19.22
C ASN A 72 -10.35 2.99 18.26
N GLY A 73 -11.27 2.31 17.55
CA GLY A 73 -12.21 2.92 16.61
C GLY A 73 -11.60 3.34 15.27
N ALA A 74 -10.50 2.70 14.84
CA ALA A 74 -9.94 2.81 13.50
C ALA A 74 -10.66 1.95 12.46
N LEU A 75 -11.31 0.87 12.91
CA LEU A 75 -12.19 0.02 12.13
C LEU A 75 -13.62 0.07 12.67
N ALA A 76 -14.60 0.11 11.76
CA ALA A 76 -16.00 -0.13 12.09
C ALA A 76 -16.18 -1.61 12.49
N LYS A 77 -17.05 -1.88 13.47
CA LYS A 77 -17.44 -3.25 13.80
C LYS A 77 -18.23 -3.87 12.63
N LEU A 78 -18.05 -5.17 12.43
CA LEU A 78 -18.71 -6.01 11.42
C LEU A 78 -20.23 -6.19 11.60
N THR A 79 -20.86 -5.43 12.49
CA THR A 79 -22.30 -5.51 12.71
C THR A 79 -22.98 -4.42 11.87
N ASP A 80 -23.61 -4.88 10.79
CA ASP A 80 -24.44 -4.14 9.83
C ASP A 80 -23.72 -3.02 9.07
N GLY A 81 -23.62 -3.24 7.75
CA GLY A 81 -22.67 -2.56 6.88
C GLY A 81 -22.73 -1.04 6.95
N ASP A 82 -21.57 -0.39 7.10
CA ASP A 82 -21.31 0.95 6.57
C ASP A 82 -19.84 1.37 6.74
N SER A 83 -19.18 1.67 5.61
CA SER A 83 -18.48 2.95 5.36
C SER A 83 -18.13 3.08 3.87
N LYS A 84 -17.95 4.32 3.39
CA LYS A 84 -17.49 4.63 2.02
C LYS A 84 -16.07 4.11 1.71
N ASP A 85 -15.30 3.77 2.74
CA ASP A 85 -13.90 3.32 2.70
C ASP A 85 -13.76 1.84 3.14
N GLY A 86 -14.82 1.04 3.03
CA GLY A 86 -14.82 -0.33 3.55
C GLY A 86 -14.97 -0.34 5.08
N PHE A 87 -14.05 -0.95 5.81
CA PHE A 87 -14.09 -0.96 7.29
C PHE A 87 -13.25 0.14 7.95
N VAL A 88 -12.37 0.84 7.22
CA VAL A 88 -11.49 1.86 7.80
C VAL A 88 -12.24 3.16 8.05
N THR A 89 -12.36 3.54 9.33
CA THR A 89 -12.97 4.80 9.75
C THR A 89 -11.92 5.88 10.03
N ASN A 90 -10.67 5.49 10.31
CA ASN A 90 -9.59 6.41 10.62
C ASN A 90 -8.21 5.80 10.30
N HIS A 91 -7.48 6.40 9.34
CA HIS A 91 -6.17 5.91 8.89
C HIS A 91 -5.07 6.08 9.94
N GLU A 92 -5.08 7.20 10.65
CA GLU A 92 -4.09 7.53 11.67
C GLU A 92 -4.18 6.55 12.84
N LYS A 93 -5.39 6.23 13.29
CA LYS A 93 -5.59 5.24 14.34
C LYS A 93 -5.23 3.82 13.90
N CYS A 94 -5.33 3.49 12.60
CA CYS A 94 -4.78 2.23 12.07
C CYS A 94 -3.25 2.23 12.20
N ALA A 95 -2.59 3.33 11.87
CA ALA A 95 -1.14 3.47 12.00
C ALA A 95 -0.68 3.42 13.46
N GLU A 96 -1.43 4.06 14.37
CA GLU A 96 -1.17 4.04 15.81
C GLU A 96 -1.31 2.62 16.40
N ALA A 97 -2.23 1.79 15.88
CA ALA A 97 -2.34 0.39 16.30
C ALA A 97 -1.05 -0.41 16.02
N VAL A 98 -0.32 -0.06 14.95
CA VAL A 98 1.00 -0.63 14.61
C VAL A 98 2.14 0.01 15.42
N GLY A 99 1.87 1.12 16.12
CA GLY A 99 2.85 1.88 16.89
C GLY A 99 3.39 3.13 16.18
N LEU A 100 2.87 3.47 14.99
CA LEU A 100 3.25 4.67 14.25
C LEU A 100 2.39 5.86 14.69
N THR A 101 2.87 6.63 15.67
CA THR A 101 2.15 7.80 16.22
C THR A 101 2.61 9.11 15.56
N GLY A 102 1.73 10.11 15.46
CA GLY A 102 2.07 11.44 14.94
C GLY A 102 2.31 11.50 13.42
N TYR A 103 1.75 10.55 12.68
CA TYR A 103 1.73 10.55 11.21
C TYR A 103 0.30 10.79 10.72
N LYS A 104 0.18 11.35 9.52
CA LYS A 104 -1.10 11.58 8.84
C LYS A 104 -1.06 10.98 7.45
N LYS A 105 -2.16 10.38 7.01
CA LYS A 105 -2.28 9.86 5.66
C LYS A 105 -2.74 10.95 4.70
N GLU A 106 -2.10 11.00 3.54
CA GLU A 106 -2.53 11.83 2.41
C GLU A 106 -2.97 10.93 1.27
N TYR A 107 -4.06 11.29 0.60
CA TYR A 107 -4.47 10.71 -0.67
C TYR A 107 -4.49 11.79 -1.72
N VAL A 108 -3.90 11.48 -2.87
CA VAL A 108 -3.82 12.39 -4.00
C VAL A 108 -4.31 11.65 -5.24
N LYS A 109 -5.23 12.28 -5.97
CA LYS A 109 -5.64 11.77 -7.28
C LYS A 109 -4.47 11.94 -8.23
N PHE A 110 -4.16 10.91 -9.00
CA PHE A 110 -3.16 11.01 -10.05
C PHE A 110 -3.51 12.15 -11.00
N ALA A 111 -2.53 13.01 -11.28
CA ALA A 111 -2.65 13.94 -12.39
C ALA A 111 -2.54 13.15 -13.70
N SER A 112 -3.37 13.49 -14.67
CA SER A 112 -3.32 12.88 -16.00
C SER A 112 -3.28 13.95 -17.08
N ASP A 113 -2.51 13.72 -18.14
CA ASP A 113 -2.55 14.60 -19.31
C ASP A 113 -3.83 14.39 -20.14
N LYS A 114 -4.00 15.19 -21.21
CA LYS A 114 -5.16 15.11 -22.12
C LYS A 114 -5.25 13.77 -22.87
N LYS A 115 -4.20 12.95 -22.85
CA LYS A 115 -4.13 11.62 -23.47
C LYS A 115 -4.35 10.51 -22.45
N GLY A 116 -4.63 10.85 -21.18
CA GLY A 116 -4.84 9.90 -20.10
C GLY A 116 -3.57 9.30 -19.53
N VAL A 117 -2.39 9.87 -19.85
CA VAL A 117 -1.12 9.40 -19.27
C VAL A 117 -1.04 9.89 -17.83
N VAL A 118 -0.88 8.94 -16.91
CA VAL A 118 -0.81 9.19 -15.46
C VAL A 118 0.59 9.68 -15.08
N ASP A 119 0.65 10.82 -14.38
CA ASP A 119 1.89 11.31 -13.77
C ASP A 119 2.20 10.53 -12.48
N VAL A 120 3.07 9.52 -12.62
CA VAL A 120 3.55 8.70 -11.51
C VAL A 120 4.78 9.29 -10.81
N THR A 121 5.30 10.44 -11.24
CA THR A 121 6.54 11.04 -10.70
C THR A 121 6.52 11.17 -9.17
N PRO A 122 5.42 11.62 -8.52
CA PRO A 122 5.37 11.69 -7.06
C PRO A 122 5.56 10.32 -6.39
N VAL A 123 4.98 9.27 -6.96
CA VAL A 123 5.07 7.90 -6.44
C VAL A 123 6.47 7.33 -6.61
N LEU A 124 7.09 7.54 -7.78
CA LEU A 124 8.48 7.12 -8.02
C LEU A 124 9.44 7.80 -7.04
N ASN A 125 9.22 9.09 -6.73
CA ASN A 125 10.00 9.81 -5.73
C ASN A 125 9.82 9.22 -4.33
N LEU A 126 8.57 9.02 -3.88
CA LEU A 126 8.27 8.40 -2.58
C LEU A 126 8.96 7.05 -2.41
N LEU A 127 8.84 6.18 -3.42
CA LEU A 127 9.46 4.84 -3.41
C LEU A 127 10.99 4.93 -3.39
N SER A 128 11.59 5.89 -4.11
CA SER A 128 13.04 6.11 -4.12
C SER A 128 13.58 6.56 -2.75
N TRP A 129 12.75 7.25 -1.95
CA TRP A 129 13.06 7.60 -0.56
C TRP A 129 12.68 6.52 0.45
N GLY A 130 12.24 5.34 -0.01
CA GLY A 130 11.89 4.21 0.84
C GLY A 130 10.49 4.26 1.45
N SER A 131 9.64 5.19 1.01
CA SER A 131 8.22 5.22 1.36
C SER A 131 7.45 4.28 0.45
N ILE A 132 6.87 3.20 0.99
CA ILE A 132 5.86 2.46 0.22
C ILE A 132 4.59 3.28 0.09
N VAL A 133 3.88 3.06 -1.02
CA VAL A 133 2.75 3.89 -1.42
C VAL A 133 1.54 3.00 -1.60
N GLU A 134 0.40 3.40 -1.04
CA GLU A 134 -0.88 2.78 -1.37
C GLU A 134 -1.30 3.22 -2.77
N LEU A 135 -1.70 2.27 -3.62
CA LEU A 135 -2.43 2.53 -4.84
C LEU A 135 -3.88 2.13 -4.61
N ARG A 136 -4.81 3.00 -5.02
CA ARG A 136 -6.23 2.83 -4.73
C ARG A 136 -7.10 3.15 -5.93
N ASP A 137 -8.04 2.26 -6.22
CA ASP A 137 -9.08 2.47 -7.22
C ASP A 137 -10.25 3.31 -6.66
N GLU A 138 -11.06 3.91 -7.52
CA GLU A 138 -12.21 4.78 -7.18
C GLU A 138 -13.28 4.08 -6.30
N GLY A 139 -13.17 2.78 -6.01
CA GLY A 139 -14.33 2.04 -5.53
C GLY A 139 -14.14 0.74 -4.78
N LYS A 140 -13.01 0.45 -4.10
CA LYS A 140 -12.88 -0.33 -2.82
C LYS A 140 -11.62 -1.19 -2.71
N HIS A 141 -10.70 -1.19 -3.67
CA HIS A 141 -9.47 -1.98 -3.56
C HIS A 141 -8.24 -1.11 -3.29
N SER A 142 -7.42 -1.58 -2.35
CA SER A 142 -6.12 -0.98 -2.03
C SER A 142 -5.05 -2.03 -2.12
N LEU A 143 -3.90 -1.63 -2.65
CA LEU A 143 -2.69 -2.44 -2.72
C LEU A 143 -1.48 -1.54 -2.48
N VAL A 144 -0.31 -2.12 -2.24
CA VAL A 144 0.90 -1.33 -1.97
C VAL A 144 1.92 -1.46 -3.08
N ALA A 145 2.40 -0.34 -3.60
CA ALA A 145 3.61 -0.25 -4.39
C ALA A 145 4.82 -0.29 -3.45
N THR A 146 5.76 -1.18 -3.75
CA THR A 146 6.94 -1.45 -2.90
C THR A 146 8.25 -1.06 -3.56
N GLY A 147 8.25 -0.87 -4.87
CA GLY A 147 9.40 -0.44 -5.63
C GLY A 147 9.01 -0.16 -7.07
N TRP A 148 9.99 0.18 -7.89
CA TRP A 148 9.75 0.44 -9.30
C TRP A 148 10.87 -0.11 -10.16
N TYR A 149 10.57 -0.32 -11.43
CA TYR A 149 11.57 -0.76 -12.40
C TYR A 149 11.25 -0.20 -13.77
N LYS A 150 12.26 -0.22 -14.65
CA LYS A 150 12.09 0.11 -16.06
C LYS A 150 12.25 -1.16 -16.89
N ALA A 151 11.33 -1.41 -17.80
CA ALA A 151 11.40 -2.49 -18.78
C ALA A 151 10.86 -1.99 -20.13
N ASP A 152 11.52 -2.33 -21.23
CA ASP A 152 11.12 -1.93 -22.59
C ASP A 152 10.83 -0.43 -22.74
N GLY A 153 11.65 0.40 -22.10
CA GLY A 153 11.49 1.87 -22.11
C GLY A 153 10.39 2.43 -21.21
N LYS A 154 9.59 1.57 -20.55
CA LYS A 154 8.44 1.96 -19.72
C LYS A 154 8.72 1.76 -18.24
N PHE A 155 8.12 2.59 -17.41
CA PHE A 155 8.16 2.45 -15.95
C PHE A 155 7.03 1.56 -15.46
N TYR A 156 7.35 0.74 -14.46
CA TYR A 156 6.43 -0.14 -13.78
C TYR A 156 6.64 -0.04 -12.27
N LEU A 157 5.59 -0.26 -11.48
CA LEU A 157 5.71 -0.45 -10.04
C LEU A 157 5.59 -1.94 -9.69
N GLU A 158 6.41 -2.39 -8.75
CA GLU A 158 6.22 -3.67 -8.10
C GLU A 158 5.15 -3.52 -7.03
N VAL A 159 4.04 -4.22 -7.20
CA VAL A 159 2.89 -4.12 -6.32
C VAL A 159 2.68 -5.41 -5.53
N ARG A 160 2.16 -5.25 -4.32
CA ARG A 160 1.70 -6.34 -3.48
C ARG A 160 0.22 -6.12 -3.23
N ASP A 161 -0.57 -6.96 -3.88
CA ASP A 161 -1.98 -7.06 -3.62
C ASP A 161 -2.19 -7.87 -2.33
N PRO A 162 -2.81 -7.29 -1.27
CA PRO A 162 -3.18 -8.06 -0.09
C PRO A 162 -4.21 -9.14 -0.43
N TRP A 163 -4.94 -9.02 -1.55
CA TRP A 163 -5.98 -9.95 -1.96
C TRP A 163 -5.48 -11.02 -2.96
N PRO A 164 -5.46 -12.31 -2.56
CA PRO A 164 -4.88 -13.38 -3.37
C PRO A 164 -5.70 -13.73 -4.61
N LYS A 165 -7.00 -13.36 -4.68
CA LYS A 165 -7.83 -13.70 -5.86
C LYS A 165 -7.49 -12.84 -7.08
N THR A 166 -7.06 -11.61 -6.88
CA THR A 166 -6.62 -10.73 -7.98
C THR A 166 -5.14 -10.90 -8.24
N ASN A 167 -4.33 -11.02 -7.17
CA ASN A 167 -2.88 -11.26 -7.24
C ASN A 167 -2.20 -10.32 -8.25
N ASP A 168 -2.60 -9.05 -8.22
CA ASP A 168 -1.96 -8.02 -9.01
C ASP A 168 -0.51 -7.88 -8.50
N THR A 169 0.45 -8.00 -9.42
CA THR A 169 1.90 -8.04 -9.11
C THR A 169 2.69 -6.94 -9.80
N ARG A 170 2.07 -6.25 -10.76
CA ARG A 170 2.66 -5.10 -11.45
C ARG A 170 1.65 -3.97 -11.62
N PHE A 171 2.15 -2.74 -11.64
CA PHE A 171 1.42 -1.57 -12.11
C PHE A 171 2.11 -0.98 -13.34
N ASP A 172 1.37 -0.78 -14.43
CA ASP A 172 1.79 -0.10 -15.65
C ASP A 172 1.58 1.40 -15.50
N CYS A 173 2.67 2.13 -15.22
CA CYS A 173 2.63 3.55 -14.93
C CYS A 173 2.10 4.40 -16.09
N ALA A 174 2.33 3.97 -17.34
CA ALA A 174 1.93 4.75 -18.51
C ALA A 174 0.40 4.75 -18.70
N ARG A 175 -0.25 3.67 -18.28
CA ARG A 175 -1.69 3.45 -18.44
C ARG A 175 -2.49 3.62 -17.15
N GLY A 176 -1.82 3.69 -16.00
CA GLY A 176 -2.49 3.72 -14.71
C GLY A 176 -3.19 2.40 -14.37
N MET A 177 -2.65 1.26 -14.83
CA MET A 177 -3.32 -0.05 -14.75
C MET A 177 -2.54 -1.08 -13.94
N THR A 178 -3.18 -1.79 -13.02
CA THR A 178 -2.63 -2.99 -12.41
C THR A 178 -2.68 -4.17 -13.37
N GLN A 179 -1.75 -5.10 -13.19
CA GLN A 179 -1.62 -6.27 -14.04
C GLN A 179 -1.24 -7.50 -13.23
N ARG A 180 -1.75 -8.64 -13.70
CA ARG A 180 -1.42 -9.97 -13.20
C ARG A 180 -0.89 -10.84 -14.33
N PHE A 181 -0.07 -11.82 -13.99
CA PHE A 181 0.55 -12.71 -14.98
C PHE A 181 -0.27 -13.99 -15.12
N GLU A 182 -0.88 -14.19 -16.28
CA GLU A 182 -1.71 -15.36 -16.57
C GLU A 182 -1.29 -16.00 -17.88
N LYS A 183 -1.11 -17.33 -17.89
CA LYS A 183 -0.85 -18.11 -19.11
C LYS A 183 0.28 -17.52 -19.98
N GLY A 184 1.35 -17.04 -19.33
CA GLY A 184 2.52 -16.48 -20.01
C GLY A 184 2.40 -15.03 -20.48
N LYS A 185 1.31 -14.33 -20.18
CA LYS A 185 1.10 -12.93 -20.57
C LYS A 185 0.62 -12.06 -19.41
N TRP A 186 0.92 -10.78 -19.50
CA TRP A 186 0.36 -9.77 -18.61
C TRP A 186 -1.07 -9.43 -19.03
N VAL A 187 -1.99 -9.50 -18.08
CA VAL A 187 -3.40 -9.18 -18.27
C VAL A 187 -3.74 -8.01 -17.36
N ASP A 188 -4.39 -7.00 -17.93
CA ASP A 188 -4.84 -5.82 -17.17
C ASP A 188 -5.96 -6.23 -16.20
N SER A 189 -5.95 -5.61 -15.02
CA SER A 189 -6.85 -5.96 -13.92
C SER A 189 -7.71 -4.75 -13.55
N ARG A 190 -7.11 -3.65 -13.08
CA ARG A 190 -7.83 -2.47 -12.59
C ARG A 190 -7.14 -1.17 -12.96
N SER A 191 -7.92 -0.11 -13.12
CA SER A 191 -7.41 1.26 -13.14
C SER A 191 -7.16 1.75 -11.72
N ILE A 192 -6.12 2.57 -11.54
CA ILE A 192 -5.82 3.22 -10.26
C ILE A 192 -5.90 4.73 -10.46
N GLU A 193 -6.71 5.37 -9.64
CA GLU A 193 -6.94 6.82 -9.71
C GLU A 193 -6.24 7.57 -8.58
N PHE A 194 -5.93 6.91 -7.45
CA PHE A 194 -5.34 7.55 -6.28
C PHE A 194 -4.08 6.86 -5.81
N TYR A 195 -3.18 7.65 -5.24
CA TYR A 195 -2.09 7.15 -4.42
C TYR A 195 -2.13 7.78 -3.03
N GLY A 196 -1.66 7.05 -2.03
CA GLY A 196 -1.61 7.54 -0.66
C GLY A 196 -0.39 7.11 0.11
N TRP A 197 0.07 7.96 1.02
CA TRP A 197 1.22 7.70 1.87
C TRP A 197 1.03 8.35 3.25
N PHE A 198 1.81 7.90 4.23
CA PHE A 198 1.88 8.56 5.53
C PHE A 198 3.05 9.54 5.56
N TYR A 199 2.81 10.72 6.12
CA TYR A 199 3.84 11.73 6.40
C TYR A 199 3.84 12.12 7.88
N ARG A 200 5.01 12.49 8.40
CA ARG A 200 5.14 12.96 9.79
C ARG A 200 4.45 14.32 9.94
N VAL A 201 3.56 14.46 10.92
CA VAL A 201 2.91 15.75 11.19
C VAL A 201 3.97 16.81 11.54
N GLY A 202 3.91 17.95 10.86
CA GLY A 202 4.90 19.03 11.00
C GLY A 202 6.16 18.87 10.13
N SER A 203 6.30 17.80 9.34
CA SER A 203 7.41 17.66 8.38
C SER A 203 7.20 18.52 7.14
N SER A 204 8.29 19.10 6.64
CA SER A 204 8.39 19.71 5.33
C SER A 204 9.77 19.44 4.74
N PRO A 205 9.88 18.80 3.56
CA PRO A 205 8.77 18.33 2.74
C PRO A 205 8.13 17.01 3.24
N LYS A 206 6.88 16.75 2.84
CA LYS A 206 6.06 15.60 3.29
C LYS A 206 6.47 14.22 2.74
N TRP A 207 7.53 14.12 1.96
CA TRP A 207 8.01 12.87 1.36
C TRP A 207 9.20 12.24 2.10
N VAL A 208 9.62 12.83 3.23
CA VAL A 208 10.64 12.26 4.11
C VAL A 208 9.97 11.42 5.20
N VAL A 209 10.42 10.16 5.33
CA VAL A 209 9.97 9.20 6.37
C VAL A 209 10.56 9.53 7.73
#